data_AF-A0AAD5T2J8-F1
#
_entry.id   AF-A0AAD5T2J8-F1
#
_cell.length_a   1.000
_cell.length_b   1.000
_cell.length_c   1.000
_cell.angle_alpha   90.00
_cell.angle_beta   90.00
_cell.angle_gamma   90.00
#
_symmetry.space_group_name_H-M   'P 1'
#
loop_
_entity.id
_entity.type
_entity.pdbx_description
1 polymer ?
#
loop_
_entity_poly.entity_id
_entity_poly.type
_entity_poly.pdbx_seq_one_letter_code
_entity_poly.pdbx_strand_id
1 'polypeptide(L)'
;MSVIMVLEFTIWVSVQPNSGQSTPSGSGMIVWIVFASIHFAGATSMISYFYLLTYRFTSHQLNNNTLLVTFFMNSEDAHENGSFDSESIRNARVKLERTLLAQCVILSASMIVCYFPFWIYNIVSIVNGGTVPGDSNKVGNLIVIVFLAMDAIVTPLLTLYFKPEIRQKFVS
;
A
#
# COMPACT_ATOMS: atom_id res chain seq x y z
N MET A 1 1.80 9.30 -4.42
CA MET A 1 1.90 7.82 -4.50
C MET A 1 2.17 7.33 -5.92
N SER A 2 1.45 7.80 -6.95
CA SER A 2 1.65 7.32 -8.33
C SER A 2 3.07 7.46 -8.87
N VAL A 3 3.80 8.53 -8.53
CA VAL A 3 5.20 8.72 -8.98
C VAL A 3 6.16 7.72 -8.35
N ILE A 4 5.94 7.33 -7.08
CA ILE A 4 6.79 6.36 -6.37
C ILE A 4 6.53 4.94 -6.90
N MET A 5 5.27 4.57 -7.14
CA MET A 5 4.94 3.29 -7.80
C MET A 5 5.50 3.20 -9.21
N VAL A 6 5.45 4.29 -9.99
CA VAL A 6 6.05 4.33 -11.33
C VAL A 6 7.57 4.22 -11.25
N LEU A 7 8.21 4.84 -10.26
CA LEU A 7 9.67 4.74 -10.08
C LEU A 7 10.09 3.31 -9.72
N GLU A 8 9.40 2.68 -8.76
CA GLU A 8 9.68 1.30 -8.36
C GLU A 8 9.39 0.32 -9.49
N PHE A 9 8.30 0.49 -10.24
CA PHE A 9 7.99 -0.33 -11.40
C PHE A 9 9.04 -0.17 -12.50
N THR A 10 9.55 1.04 -12.74
CA THR A 10 10.58 1.29 -13.76
C THR A 10 11.91 0.66 -13.36
N ILE A 11 12.28 0.72 -12.08
CA ILE A 11 13.47 0.05 -11.53
C ILE A 11 13.31 -1.47 -11.63
N TRP A 12 12.11 -2.00 -11.33
CA TRP A 12 11.83 -3.43 -11.44
C TRP A 12 11.89 -3.96 -12.87
N VAL A 13 11.31 -3.21 -13.83
CA VAL A 13 11.33 -3.55 -15.27
C VAL A 13 12.73 -3.44 -15.85
N SER A 14 13.56 -2.50 -15.37
CA SER A 14 14.96 -2.39 -15.81
C SER A 14 15.91 -3.40 -15.17
N VAL A 15 15.48 -4.05 -14.09
CA VAL A 15 16.21 -5.14 -13.40
C VAL A 15 15.71 -6.53 -13.83
N GLN A 16 14.68 -6.61 -14.67
CA GLN A 16 14.42 -7.83 -15.41
C GLN A 16 15.59 -8.06 -16.38
N PRO A 17 16.26 -9.22 -16.33
CA PRO A 17 17.21 -9.57 -17.38
C PRO A 17 16.44 -9.51 -18.70
N ASN A 18 16.89 -8.63 -19.61
CA ASN A 18 16.39 -8.56 -20.98
C ASN A 18 16.17 -9.99 -21.48
N SER A 19 15.10 -10.23 -22.24
CA SER A 19 14.64 -11.53 -22.74
C SER A 19 15.64 -12.35 -23.59
N GLY A 20 16.94 -11.99 -23.57
CA GLY A 20 18.07 -12.77 -24.08
C GLY A 20 19.28 -12.89 -23.13
N GLN A 21 19.27 -12.30 -21.93
CA GLN A 21 20.26 -12.57 -20.90
C GLN A 21 19.78 -13.74 -20.04
N SER A 22 20.51 -14.85 -20.14
CA SER A 22 20.37 -16.00 -19.25
C SER A 22 20.22 -15.52 -17.81
N THR A 23 19.13 -15.91 -17.14
CA THR A 23 18.97 -15.76 -15.68
C THR A 23 20.31 -16.06 -15.01
N PRO A 24 20.85 -15.16 -14.17
CA PRO A 24 22.21 -15.29 -13.67
C PRO A 24 22.36 -16.62 -12.94
N SER A 25 23.12 -17.55 -13.52
CA SER A 25 23.38 -18.86 -12.92
C SER A 25 24.45 -18.74 -11.84
N GLY A 26 24.24 -19.40 -10.70
CA GLY A 26 25.22 -19.44 -9.61
C GLY A 26 25.20 -18.18 -8.73
N SER A 27 26.38 -17.60 -8.48
CA SER A 27 26.56 -16.48 -7.54
C SER A 27 25.79 -15.21 -7.91
N GLY A 28 25.52 -14.98 -9.21
CA GLY A 28 24.77 -13.81 -9.67
C GLY A 28 23.30 -13.81 -9.23
N MET A 29 22.69 -14.99 -9.03
CA MET A 29 21.32 -15.08 -8.52
C MET A 29 21.25 -14.50 -7.10
N ILE A 30 22.18 -14.91 -6.23
CA ILE A 30 22.25 -14.48 -4.83
C ILE A 30 22.35 -12.95 -4.73
N VAL A 31 23.22 -12.34 -5.55
CA VAL A 31 23.39 -10.88 -5.59
C VAL A 31 22.07 -10.20 -5.96
N TRP A 32 21.40 -10.67 -7.01
CA TRP A 32 20.12 -10.11 -7.46
C TRP A 32 19.06 -10.16 -6.36
N ILE A 33 18.97 -11.27 -5.63
CA ILE A 33 18.00 -11.46 -4.53
C ILE A 33 18.30 -10.53 -3.36
N VAL A 34 19.57 -10.38 -2.98
CA VAL A 34 19.97 -9.47 -1.91
C VAL A 34 19.58 -8.04 -2.28
N PHE A 35 19.84 -7.62 -3.52
CA PHE A 35 19.40 -6.33 -4.02
C PHE A 35 17.88 -6.18 -4.01
N ALA A 36 17.14 -7.16 -4.53
CA ALA A 36 15.68 -7.16 -4.52
C ALA A 36 15.11 -7.10 -3.09
N SER A 37 15.74 -7.79 -2.14
CA SER A 37 15.34 -7.82 -0.73
C SER A 37 15.59 -6.49 -0.04
N ILE A 38 16.78 -5.88 -0.25
CA ILE A 38 17.11 -4.55 0.25
C ILE A 38 16.13 -3.52 -0.34
N HIS A 39 15.83 -3.63 -1.62
CA HIS A 39 14.90 -2.71 -2.28
C HIS A 39 13.49 -2.85 -1.71
N PHE A 40 12.98 -4.08 -1.57
CA PHE A 40 11.68 -4.35 -0.97
C PHE A 40 11.59 -3.86 0.48
N ALA A 41 12.61 -4.12 1.31
CA ALA A 41 12.68 -3.65 2.68
C ALA A 41 12.77 -2.10 2.74
N GLY A 42 13.54 -1.50 1.83
CA GLY A 42 13.66 -0.04 1.71
C GLY A 42 12.34 0.61 1.30
N ALA A 43 11.67 0.07 0.28
CA ALA A 43 10.38 0.52 -0.22
C ALA A 43 9.30 0.48 0.88
N THR A 44 9.14 -0.69 1.52
CA THR A 44 8.19 -0.88 2.62
C THR A 44 8.48 0.05 3.81
N SER A 45 9.75 0.23 4.18
CA SER A 45 10.16 1.16 5.24
C SER A 45 9.88 2.62 4.87
N MET A 46 10.16 3.02 3.62
CA MET A 46 9.93 4.37 3.11
C MET A 46 8.44 4.69 3.05
N ILE A 47 7.61 3.75 2.58
CA ILE A 47 6.16 3.87 2.58
C ILE A 47 5.63 4.03 4.02
N SER A 48 6.08 3.18 4.93
CA SER A 48 5.71 3.27 6.36
C SER A 48 6.12 4.61 6.97
N TYR A 49 7.31 5.11 6.64
CA TYR A 49 7.81 6.41 7.08
C TYR A 49 6.97 7.57 6.54
N PHE A 50 6.61 7.55 5.26
CA PHE A 50 5.71 8.55 4.69
C PHE A 50 4.33 8.51 5.34
N TYR A 51 3.80 7.34 5.66
CA TYR A 51 2.55 7.25 6.41
C TYR A 51 2.64 7.88 7.80
N LEU A 52 3.73 7.66 8.52
CA LEU A 52 3.97 8.31 9.81
C LEU A 52 4.09 9.83 9.68
N LEU A 53 4.78 10.31 8.64
CA LEU A 53 4.89 11.74 8.36
C LEU A 53 3.55 12.36 7.99
N THR A 54 2.78 11.74 7.10
CA THR A 54 1.42 12.19 6.73
C THR A 54 0.52 12.18 7.95
N TYR A 55 0.58 11.15 8.79
CA TYR A 55 -0.18 11.08 10.04
C TYR A 55 0.19 12.23 10.98
N ARG A 56 1.49 12.48 11.21
CA ARG A 56 1.95 13.60 12.06
C ARG A 56 1.53 14.95 11.48
N PHE A 57 1.68 15.14 10.18
CA PHE A 57 1.30 16.38 9.50
C PHE A 57 -0.21 16.62 9.58
N THR A 58 -1.03 15.61 9.27
CA THR A 58 -2.49 15.70 9.36
C THR A 58 -2.94 15.93 10.80
N SER A 59 -2.36 15.22 11.77
CA SER A 59 -2.62 15.43 13.20
C SER A 59 -2.27 16.85 13.64
N HIS A 60 -1.17 17.41 13.16
CA HIS A 60 -0.75 18.78 13.47
C HIS A 60 -1.67 19.81 12.82
N GLN A 61 -2.05 19.61 11.56
CA GLN A 61 -3.00 20.47 10.84
C GLN A 61 -4.39 20.47 11.49
N LEU A 62 -4.88 19.30 11.91
CA LEU A 62 -6.15 19.17 12.64
C LEU A 62 -6.09 19.86 14.00
N ASN A 63 -4.94 19.80 14.70
CA ASN A 63 -4.77 20.46 15.98
C ASN A 63 -4.75 21.99 15.86
N ASN A 64 -4.20 22.51 14.77
CA ASN A 64 -4.03 23.96 14.58
C ASN A 64 -5.23 24.61 13.87
N ASN A 65 -6.02 23.85 13.10
CA ASN A 65 -7.16 24.36 12.35
C ASN A 65 -8.48 23.77 12.87
N THR A 66 -8.90 24.19 14.05
CA THR A 66 -10.23 23.86 14.62
C THR A 66 -11.36 24.19 13.63
N LEU A 67 -11.18 25.23 12.81
CA LEU A 67 -12.11 25.68 11.77
C LEU A 67 -12.34 24.65 10.66
N LEU A 68 -11.32 23.85 10.34
CA LEU A 68 -11.45 22.80 9.32
C LEU A 68 -12.27 21.63 9.86
N VAL A 69 -12.08 21.27 11.14
CA VAL A 69 -12.90 20.25 11.82
C VAL A 69 -14.35 20.68 11.89
N THR A 70 -14.62 21.94 12.26
CA THR A 70 -16.01 22.44 12.31
C THR A 70 -16.65 22.53 10.93
N PHE A 71 -15.88 22.81 9.87
CA PHE A 71 -16.39 22.79 8.50
C PHE A 71 -16.82 21.38 8.05
N PHE A 72 -16.02 20.35 8.37
CA PHE A 72 -16.38 18.96 8.06
C PHE A 72 -17.60 18.49 8.88
N MET A 73 -17.67 18.82 10.17
CA MET A 73 -18.82 18.47 11.02
C MET A 73 -20.11 19.20 10.62
N ASN A 74 -20.01 20.46 10.23
CA ASN A 74 -21.18 21.23 9.75
C ASN A 74 -21.78 20.66 8.45
N SER A 75 -21.08 19.82 7.69
CA SER A 75 -21.65 19.20 6.48
C SER A 75 -22.51 17.97 6.76
N GLU A 76 -22.30 17.29 7.89
CA GLU A 76 -23.01 16.05 8.23
C GLU A 76 -24.17 16.30 9.22
N ASP A 77 -24.05 17.29 10.11
CA ASP A 77 -24.98 17.47 11.24
C ASP A 77 -25.78 18.80 11.23
N ALA A 78 -25.70 19.62 10.17
CA ALA A 78 -26.39 20.92 10.11
C ALA A 78 -27.93 20.87 10.12
N HIS A 79 -28.55 19.70 10.31
CA HIS A 79 -29.99 19.55 10.30
C HIS A 79 -30.66 19.38 11.67
N GLU A 80 -29.93 19.22 12.78
CA GLU A 80 -30.56 19.06 14.11
C GLU A 80 -29.76 19.71 15.26
N ASN A 81 -30.23 20.87 15.72
CA ASN A 81 -30.03 21.48 17.05
C ASN A 81 -28.64 22.11 17.39
N GLY A 82 -28.61 23.44 17.35
CA GLY A 82 -27.43 24.30 17.47
C GLY A 82 -26.86 24.53 18.88
N SER A 83 -26.42 23.49 19.59
CA SER A 83 -25.44 23.64 20.68
C SER A 83 -24.14 22.94 20.30
N PHE A 84 -23.15 23.74 19.90
CA PHE A 84 -21.84 23.27 19.45
C PHE A 84 -21.00 22.84 20.66
N ASP A 85 -21.27 21.64 21.18
CA ASP A 85 -20.58 21.12 22.37
C ASP A 85 -19.13 20.76 22.02
N SER A 86 -18.18 21.33 22.78
CA SER A 86 -16.73 21.09 22.60
C SER A 86 -16.35 19.60 22.66
N GLU A 87 -17.16 18.78 23.32
CA GLU A 87 -16.99 17.34 23.43
C GLU A 87 -17.30 16.60 22.12
N SER A 88 -18.26 17.08 21.33
CA SER A 88 -18.59 16.52 20.01
C SER A 88 -17.41 16.67 19.03
N ILE A 89 -16.74 17.83 19.04
CA ILE A 89 -15.56 18.12 18.22
C ILE A 89 -14.42 17.17 18.55
N ARG A 90 -14.19 16.91 19.84
CA ARG A 90 -13.15 15.97 20.28
C ARG A 90 -13.45 14.56 19.80
N ASN A 91 -14.70 14.12 19.89
CA ASN A 91 -15.11 12.79 19.46
C ASN A 91 -15.01 12.62 17.93
N ALA A 92 -15.38 13.64 17.15
CA ALA A 92 -15.22 13.62 15.70
C ALA A 92 -13.74 13.55 15.27
N ARG A 93 -12.87 14.31 15.94
CA ARG A 93 -11.41 14.24 15.70
C ARG A 93 -10.88 12.83 15.95
N VAL A 94 -11.23 12.21 17.08
CA VAL A 94 -10.80 10.84 17.41
C VAL A 94 -11.33 9.85 16.38
N LYS A 95 -12.55 10.02 15.89
CA LYS A 95 -13.13 9.18 14.83
C LYS A 95 -12.38 9.32 13.51
N LEU A 96 -12.01 10.54 13.12
CA LEU A 96 -11.23 10.83 11.92
C LEU A 96 -9.82 10.23 12.00
N GLU A 97 -9.13 10.42 13.13
CA GLU A 97 -7.79 9.85 13.37
C GLU A 97 -7.82 8.32 13.30
N ARG A 98 -8.79 7.68 13.96
CA ARG A 98 -8.97 6.21 13.90
C ARG A 98 -9.26 5.72 12.48
N THR A 99 -10.08 6.47 11.73
CA THR A 99 -10.40 6.13 10.35
C THR A 99 -9.15 6.18 9.49
N LEU A 100 -8.39 7.28 9.52
CA LEU A 100 -7.16 7.43 8.74
C LEU A 100 -6.15 6.33 9.07
N LEU A 101 -5.98 6.02 10.36
CA LEU A 101 -5.06 4.97 10.81
C LEU A 101 -5.51 3.58 10.34
N ALA A 102 -6.82 3.28 10.38
CA ALA A 102 -7.37 2.05 9.82
C ALA A 102 -7.13 1.94 8.32
N GLN A 103 -7.27 3.04 7.56
CA GLN A 103 -7.02 3.05 6.11
C GLN A 103 -5.54 2.75 5.80
N CYS A 104 -4.61 3.36 6.55
CA CYS A 104 -3.18 3.07 6.42
C CYS A 104 -2.86 1.61 6.72
N VAL A 105 -3.48 1.03 7.75
CA VAL A 105 -3.30 -0.39 8.12
C VAL A 105 -3.85 -1.32 7.03
N ILE A 106 -5.02 -1.03 6.47
CA ILE A 106 -5.61 -1.86 5.41
C ILE A 106 -4.73 -1.83 4.16
N LEU A 107 -4.22 -0.65 3.79
CA LEU A 107 -3.38 -0.49 2.62
C LEU A 107 -1.99 -1.11 2.77
N SER A 108 -1.38 -1.04 3.96
CA SER A 108 -0.12 -1.74 4.22
C SER A 108 -0.33 -3.26 4.27
N ALA A 109 -1.43 -3.73 4.85
CA ALA A 109 -1.80 -5.14 4.87
C ALA A 109 -2.03 -5.69 3.45
N SER A 110 -2.68 -4.93 2.56
CA SER A 110 -2.90 -5.38 1.17
C SER A 110 -1.58 -5.55 0.41
N MET A 111 -0.63 -4.63 0.61
CA MET A 111 0.72 -4.76 0.06
C MET A 111 1.42 -6.03 0.58
N ILE A 112 1.37 -6.30 1.87
CA ILE A 112 1.96 -7.53 2.41
C ILE A 112 1.30 -8.76 1.76
N VAL A 113 -0.03 -8.82 1.70
CA VAL A 113 -0.73 -9.97 1.11
C VAL A 113 -0.40 -10.18 -0.38
N CYS A 114 -0.22 -9.12 -1.16
CA CYS A 114 0.05 -9.24 -2.60
C CYS A 114 1.52 -9.56 -2.89
N TYR A 115 2.47 -9.01 -2.13
CA TYR A 115 3.90 -9.15 -2.42
C TYR A 115 4.59 -10.27 -1.61
N PHE A 116 4.02 -10.68 -0.47
CA PHE A 116 4.61 -11.72 0.38
C PHE A 116 4.70 -13.10 -0.30
N PRO A 117 3.66 -13.60 -1.03
CA PRO A 117 3.76 -14.87 -1.74
C PRO A 117 4.87 -14.88 -2.79
N PHE A 118 5.03 -13.77 -3.51
CA PHE A 118 6.13 -13.58 -4.46
C PHE A 118 7.48 -13.74 -3.76
N TRP A 119 7.66 -13.09 -2.59
CA TRP A 119 8.91 -13.12 -1.85
C TRP A 119 9.24 -14.53 -1.32
N ILE A 120 8.26 -15.23 -0.75
CA ILE A 120 8.41 -16.63 -0.32
C ILE A 120 8.79 -17.52 -1.49
N TYR A 121 8.11 -17.40 -2.63
CA TYR A 121 8.36 -18.22 -3.80
C TYR A 121 9.82 -18.07 -4.29
N ASN A 122 10.34 -16.85 -4.31
CA ASN A 122 11.74 -16.61 -4.64
C ASN A 122 12.69 -17.29 -3.65
N ILE A 123 12.47 -17.16 -2.33
CA ILE A 123 13.26 -17.86 -1.31
C ILE A 123 13.27 -19.37 -1.51
N VAL A 124 12.09 -19.97 -1.67
CA VAL A 124 11.96 -21.42 -1.86
C VAL A 124 12.67 -21.87 -3.13
N SER A 125 12.59 -21.10 -4.21
CA SER A 125 13.30 -21.39 -5.44
C SER A 125 14.82 -21.44 -5.24
N ILE A 126 15.37 -20.61 -4.35
CA ILE A 126 16.81 -20.52 -4.09
C ILE A 126 17.29 -21.65 -3.20
N VAL A 127 16.56 -21.92 -2.10
CA VAL A 127 16.91 -22.98 -1.16
C VAL A 127 16.96 -24.34 -1.86
N ASN A 128 16.13 -24.52 -2.88
CA ASN A 128 16.11 -25.71 -3.73
C ASN A 128 17.10 -25.67 -4.91
N GLY A 129 18.11 -24.79 -4.88
CA GLY A 129 19.17 -24.72 -5.89
C GLY A 129 18.72 -24.21 -7.26
N GLY A 130 17.62 -23.45 -7.34
CA GLY A 130 17.04 -22.99 -8.61
C GLY A 130 16.31 -24.09 -9.39
N THR A 131 16.36 -25.34 -8.93
CA THR A 131 15.73 -26.49 -9.56
C THR A 131 14.50 -26.91 -8.77
N VAL A 132 13.46 -26.10 -8.80
CA VAL A 132 12.16 -26.57 -8.32
C VAL A 132 11.56 -27.51 -9.40
N PRO A 133 11.00 -28.67 -9.03
CA PRO A 133 10.47 -29.64 -9.99
C PRO A 133 9.45 -28.99 -10.92
N GLY A 134 9.62 -29.22 -12.23
CA GLY A 134 9.06 -28.41 -13.31
C GLY A 134 7.54 -28.26 -13.35
N ASP A 135 6.78 -29.17 -12.72
CA ASP A 135 5.32 -29.07 -12.69
C ASP A 135 4.78 -28.35 -11.44
N SER A 136 5.40 -28.55 -10.27
CA SER A 136 5.06 -27.77 -9.06
C SER A 136 5.43 -26.28 -9.22
N ASN A 137 6.45 -26.01 -10.03
CA ASN A 137 6.90 -24.66 -10.36
C ASN A 137 5.85 -23.81 -11.09
N LYS A 138 5.11 -24.41 -12.02
CA LYS A 138 4.12 -23.70 -12.83
C LYS A 138 2.96 -23.20 -11.98
N VAL A 139 2.48 -24.04 -11.05
CA VAL A 139 1.38 -23.69 -10.14
C VAL A 139 1.81 -22.59 -9.18
N GLY A 140 2.99 -22.72 -8.57
CA GLY A 140 3.53 -21.69 -7.67
C GLY A 140 3.68 -20.33 -8.36
N ASN A 141 4.25 -20.32 -9.57
CA ASN A 141 4.41 -19.10 -10.35
C ASN A 141 3.06 -18.47 -10.74
N LEU A 142 2.07 -19.29 -11.13
CA LEU A 142 0.72 -18.79 -11.45
C LEU A 142 0.08 -18.10 -10.24
N ILE A 143 0.15 -18.73 -9.06
CA ILE A 143 -0.39 -18.15 -7.82
C ILE A 143 0.26 -16.79 -7.56
N VAL A 144 1.59 -16.73 -7.63
CA VAL A 144 2.36 -15.51 -7.43
C VAL A 144 1.95 -14.39 -8.39
N ILE A 145 1.81 -14.70 -9.68
CA ILE A 145 1.36 -13.74 -10.70
C ILE A 145 -0.06 -13.24 -10.40
N VAL A 146 -0.96 -14.11 -9.96
CA VAL A 146 -2.33 -13.72 -9.58
C VAL A 146 -2.32 -12.76 -8.39
N PHE A 147 -1.53 -13.03 -7.34
CA PHE A 147 -1.40 -12.13 -6.19
C PHE A 147 -0.81 -10.77 -6.55
N LEU A 148 0.21 -10.74 -7.41
CA LEU A 148 0.76 -9.50 -7.96
C LEU A 148 -0.27 -8.73 -8.79
N ALA A 149 -1.04 -9.41 -9.65
CA ALA A 149 -2.08 -8.80 -10.45
C ALA A 149 -3.24 -8.26 -9.59
N MET A 150 -3.55 -8.89 -8.46
CA MET A 150 -4.56 -8.41 -7.53
C MET A 150 -4.19 -7.04 -6.95
N ASP A 151 -2.91 -6.71 -6.72
CA ASP A 151 -2.50 -5.40 -6.20
C ASP A 151 -2.94 -4.25 -7.13
N ALA A 152 -2.84 -4.47 -8.45
CA ALA A 152 -3.27 -3.51 -9.47
C ALA A 152 -4.78 -3.23 -9.42
N ILE A 153 -5.58 -4.15 -8.87
CA ILE A 153 -7.04 -4.01 -8.70
C ILE A 153 -7.36 -3.46 -7.30
N VAL A 154 -6.68 -3.97 -6.26
CA VAL A 154 -6.93 -3.63 -4.86
C VAL A 154 -6.56 -2.18 -4.56
N THR A 155 -5.44 -1.68 -5.09
CA THR A 155 -4.99 -0.29 -4.91
C THR A 155 -6.02 0.75 -5.39
N PRO A 156 -6.56 0.71 -6.63
CA PRO A 156 -7.59 1.65 -7.05
C PRO A 156 -8.92 1.43 -6.32
N LEU A 157 -9.30 0.19 -5.99
CA LEU A 157 -10.50 -0.09 -5.19
C LEU A 157 -10.42 0.56 -3.81
N LEU A 158 -9.28 0.44 -3.13
CA LEU A 158 -9.01 1.11 -1.85
C LEU A 158 -9.06 2.63 -2.02
N THR A 159 -8.45 3.16 -3.08
CA THR A 159 -8.48 4.60 -3.37
C THR A 159 -9.91 5.12 -3.58
N LEU A 160 -10.75 4.36 -4.29
CA LEU A 160 -12.17 4.69 -4.50
C LEU A 160 -12.98 4.58 -3.21
N TYR A 161 -12.74 3.54 -2.41
CA TYR A 161 -13.40 3.35 -1.12
C TYR A 161 -13.08 4.51 -0.14
N PHE A 162 -11.86 5.06 -0.22
CA PHE A 162 -11.41 6.14 0.67
C PHE A 162 -11.75 7.55 0.20
N LYS A 163 -12.25 7.75 -1.03
CA LYS A 163 -12.72 9.05 -1.53
C LYS A 163 -14.25 9.16 -1.52
N PRO A 164 -14.87 9.55 -0.39
CA PRO A 164 -16.32 9.65 -0.28
C PRO A 164 -16.94 10.65 -1.27
N GLU A 165 -16.19 11.69 -1.65
CA GLU A 165 -16.56 12.69 -2.67
C GLU A 165 -16.89 12.06 -4.03
N ILE A 166 -16.18 11.00 -4.39
CA ILE A 166 -16.41 10.28 -5.65
C ILE A 166 -17.61 9.35 -5.49
N ARG A 167 -17.76 8.69 -4.33
CA ARG A 167 -18.90 7.82 -4.04
C ARG A 167 -20.24 8.56 -4.13
N GLN A 168 -20.30 9.80 -3.64
CA GLN A 168 -21.51 10.61 -3.72
C GLN A 168 -21.91 10.96 -5.16
N LYS A 169 -20.96 11.09 -6.09
CA LYS A 169 -21.22 11.39 -7.51
C LYS A 169 -21.70 10.18 -8.33
N PHE A 170 -21.48 8.96 -7.85
CA PHE A 170 -21.93 7.74 -8.54
C PHE A 170 -23.28 7.22 -8.05
N VAL A 171 -23.80 7.76 -6.95
CA VAL A 171 -25.08 7.35 -6.35
C VAL A 171 -26.21 8.36 -6.68
N SER A 172 -25.89 9.51 -7.27
CA SER A 172 -26.86 10.48 -7.82
C SER A 172 -27.15 10.23 -9.29
#